data_AF-A0A964W2L0-F1
#
_entry.id   AF-A0A964W2L0-F1
#
_cell.length_a   1.000
_cell.length_b   1.000
_cell.length_c   1.000
_cell.angle_alpha   90.00
_cell.angle_beta   90.00
_cell.angle_gamma   90.00
#
_symmetry.space_group_name_H-M   'P 1'
#
loop_
_entity.id
_entity.type
_entity.pdbx_description
1 polymer ?
#
loop_
_entity_poly.entity_id
_entity_poly.type
_entity_poly.pdbx_seq_one_letter_code
_entity_poly.pdbx_strand_id
1 'polypeptide(L)'
;MSELEIKTHDFEVAKKGLKEFSEQTTTDLDLKKVDTSKDVGEWFGEWLKGGGIGTDHKVTGAELNELTSQVQKHLIDINTMHRRFIQEFGQVYSALEALDKDYIQAILISIKATEETSKRIEATQEQIKKIVDDQKKTLEVLKKFKQKLDNYAHLGDIDQMWNDCQKWYKEITTFSDSISNATSTGNANAKKIDGLKAALKTTDDKIADFGKCLNQQIAQIESVFAFTCELEKIIHLHDIDEMWESLSNAHSSLMNICNDLNSIRGAVTKQQSDIEILLKFMDTLSGYEHLQDIDEIWRKTEVHSNQLFKLEKQSEETNNLIQNNKKLIDVAIADAVEKNDTTVQMLTKKIKYAYLLASGTLGLALIELVIILLKVI
;
A
#
# COMPACT_ATOMS: atom_id res chain seq x y z
N MET A 1 -51.91 4.32 -102.32
CA MET A 1 -51.68 5.04 -103.58
C MET A 1 -51.64 3.99 -104.67
N SER A 2 -52.61 4.01 -105.57
CA SER A 2 -52.58 3.21 -106.79
C SER A 2 -51.64 3.96 -107.76
N GLU A 3 -50.53 3.36 -108.14
CA GLU A 3 -49.64 3.88 -109.19
C GLU A 3 -50.45 3.96 -110.49
N LEU A 4 -50.77 5.19 -110.91
CA LEU A 4 -51.35 5.42 -112.22
C LEU A 4 -50.18 5.45 -113.20
N GLU A 5 -49.93 4.30 -113.82
CA GLU A 5 -48.90 4.14 -114.83
C GLU A 5 -49.28 4.99 -116.05
N ILE A 6 -48.58 6.12 -116.25
CA ILE A 6 -48.82 7.00 -117.39
C ILE A 6 -48.42 6.23 -118.66
N LYS A 7 -49.41 5.77 -119.43
CA LYS A 7 -49.18 5.13 -120.72
C LYS A 7 -48.89 6.20 -121.77
N THR A 8 -47.69 6.75 -121.70
CA THR A 8 -47.13 7.73 -122.66
C THR A 8 -47.17 7.26 -124.11
N HIS A 9 -47.37 5.96 -124.33
CA HIS A 9 -47.43 5.34 -125.65
C HIS A 9 -48.60 5.83 -126.49
N ASP A 10 -49.81 5.93 -125.95
CA ASP A 10 -51.02 6.09 -126.77
C ASP A 10 -51.12 7.51 -127.37
N PHE A 11 -50.76 8.54 -126.58
CA PHE A 11 -50.70 9.92 -127.06
C PHE A 11 -49.61 10.12 -128.13
N GLU A 12 -48.40 9.63 -127.87
CA GLU A 12 -47.28 9.81 -128.81
C GLU A 12 -47.49 8.99 -130.09
N VAL A 13 -48.12 7.82 -130.02
CA VAL A 13 -48.52 7.03 -131.18
C VAL A 13 -49.54 7.77 -132.03
N ALA A 14 -50.60 8.30 -131.41
CA ALA A 14 -51.66 9.03 -132.11
C ALA A 14 -51.14 10.32 -132.77
N LYS A 15 -50.28 11.07 -132.06
CA LYS A 15 -49.59 12.26 -132.58
C LYS A 15 -48.68 11.95 -133.77
N LYS A 16 -48.01 10.80 -133.76
CA LYS A 16 -47.12 10.38 -134.86
C LYS A 16 -47.91 10.03 -136.13
N GLY A 17 -49.01 9.29 -136.02
CA GLY A 17 -49.89 8.97 -137.16
C GLY A 17 -50.40 10.24 -137.84
N LEU A 18 -50.86 11.21 -137.04
CA LEU A 18 -51.35 12.49 -137.54
C LEU A 18 -50.31 13.28 -138.32
N LYS A 19 -49.07 13.25 -137.85
CA LYS A 19 -47.94 13.91 -138.51
C LYS A 19 -47.70 13.29 -139.89
N GLU A 20 -47.59 11.96 -139.94
CA GLU A 20 -47.33 11.20 -141.18
C GLU A 20 -48.43 11.42 -142.23
N PHE A 21 -49.69 11.60 -141.80
CA PHE A 21 -50.79 11.95 -142.69
C PHE A 21 -50.68 13.34 -143.30
N SER A 22 -50.35 14.36 -142.49
CA SER A 22 -50.28 15.74 -142.97
C SER A 22 -49.17 15.98 -144.00
N GLU A 23 -48.20 15.06 -144.10
CA GLU A 23 -47.07 15.11 -145.03
C GLU A 23 -47.35 14.40 -146.38
N GLN A 24 -48.52 13.76 -146.59
CA GLN A 24 -48.84 13.12 -147.87
C GLN A 24 -49.27 14.13 -148.95
N THR A 25 -48.60 14.09 -150.12
CA THR A 25 -48.85 14.98 -151.27
C THR A 25 -50.12 14.63 -152.04
N THR A 26 -50.83 15.65 -152.53
CA THR A 26 -52.06 15.54 -153.32
C THR A 26 -51.82 14.85 -154.66
N THR A 27 -52.62 13.81 -154.96
CA THR A 27 -52.69 13.22 -156.30
C THR A 27 -53.36 14.22 -157.25
N ASP A 28 -52.62 14.72 -158.24
CA ASP A 28 -53.20 15.58 -159.29
C ASP A 28 -54.12 14.74 -160.17
N LEU A 29 -55.38 15.16 -160.31
CA LEU A 29 -56.45 14.39 -160.94
C LEU A 29 -56.66 14.92 -162.36
N ASP A 30 -55.78 14.56 -163.29
CA ASP A 30 -55.96 14.89 -164.70
C ASP A 30 -56.60 13.69 -165.45
N LEU A 31 -57.74 13.95 -166.08
CA LEU A 31 -58.49 12.96 -166.86
C LEU A 31 -58.26 13.23 -168.35
N LYS A 32 -57.73 12.24 -169.07
CA LYS A 32 -57.58 12.36 -170.52
C LYS A 32 -58.97 12.34 -171.18
N LYS A 33 -59.33 13.42 -171.87
CA LYS A 33 -60.58 13.50 -172.64
C LYS A 33 -60.55 12.56 -173.85
N VAL A 34 -61.74 12.14 -174.28
CA VAL A 34 -61.94 11.42 -175.55
C VAL A 34 -61.87 12.39 -176.73
N ASP A 35 -61.45 11.91 -177.90
CA ASP A 35 -61.23 12.78 -179.06
C ASP A 35 -62.55 13.27 -179.67
N THR A 36 -62.61 14.55 -180.02
CA THR A 36 -63.86 15.21 -180.46
C THR A 36 -63.91 15.54 -181.96
N SER A 37 -62.82 15.35 -182.70
CA SER A 37 -62.72 15.67 -184.13
C SER A 37 -62.10 14.52 -184.91
N LYS A 38 -62.66 14.20 -186.09
CA LYS A 38 -62.19 13.08 -186.90
C LYS A 38 -60.73 13.27 -187.27
N ASP A 39 -59.94 12.20 -187.10
CA ASP A 39 -58.58 12.19 -187.63
C ASP A 39 -58.62 12.14 -189.17
N VAL A 40 -57.54 12.59 -189.81
CA VAL A 40 -57.43 12.78 -191.27
C VAL A 40 -57.80 11.50 -192.04
N GLY A 41 -57.52 10.32 -191.46
CA GLY A 41 -57.89 9.02 -192.03
C GLY A 41 -59.40 8.72 -191.97
N GLU A 42 -60.11 9.13 -190.92
CA GLU A 42 -61.56 8.95 -190.79
C GLU A 42 -62.34 9.91 -191.71
N TRP A 43 -61.87 11.14 -191.83
CA TRP A 43 -62.46 12.14 -192.73
C TRP A 43 -62.37 11.70 -194.20
N PHE A 44 -61.22 11.14 -194.63
CA PHE A 44 -61.03 10.64 -195.99
C PHE A 44 -61.91 9.42 -196.33
N GLY A 45 -62.14 8.54 -195.36
CA GLY A 45 -62.93 7.31 -195.55
C GLY A 45 -64.43 7.56 -195.79
N GLU A 46 -64.99 8.62 -195.21
CA GLU A 46 -66.41 8.97 -195.38
C GLU A 46 -66.69 9.82 -196.63
N TRP A 47 -65.75 10.66 -197.06
CA TRP A 47 -65.86 11.44 -198.31
C TRP A 47 -65.97 10.54 -199.56
N LEU A 48 -65.25 9.41 -199.60
CA LEU A 48 -65.25 8.46 -200.71
C LEU A 48 -66.56 7.65 -200.87
N LYS A 49 -67.41 7.60 -199.83
CA LYS A 49 -68.65 6.80 -199.81
C LYS A 49 -69.92 7.61 -200.05
N GLY A 50 -69.80 8.84 -200.55
CA GLY A 50 -70.94 9.69 -200.92
C GLY A 50 -71.69 10.31 -199.74
N GLY A 51 -71.06 10.36 -198.56
CA GLY A 51 -71.58 11.07 -197.38
C GLY A 51 -71.10 12.53 -197.33
N GLY A 52 -71.95 13.44 -196.89
CA GLY A 52 -71.65 14.88 -196.78
C GLY A 52 -70.47 15.21 -195.84
N ILE A 53 -69.88 16.39 -196.06
CA ILE A 53 -68.65 16.89 -195.41
C ILE A 53 -68.95 17.33 -193.95
N GLY A 54 -68.81 16.42 -192.98
CA GLY A 54 -68.95 16.71 -191.55
C GLY A 54 -67.75 16.19 -190.72
N THR A 55 -67.27 17.00 -189.76
CA THR A 55 -65.96 16.86 -189.08
C THR A 55 -65.97 16.13 -187.72
N ASP A 56 -67.11 15.61 -187.25
CA ASP A 56 -67.28 15.17 -185.85
C ASP A 56 -66.91 13.69 -185.61
N HIS A 57 -65.96 13.40 -184.71
CA HIS A 57 -65.51 12.02 -184.41
C HIS A 57 -66.58 11.21 -183.69
N LYS A 58 -66.67 9.92 -184.01
CA LYS A 58 -67.57 8.99 -183.33
C LYS A 58 -66.79 8.19 -182.29
N VAL A 59 -66.79 8.71 -181.06
CA VAL A 59 -66.10 8.14 -179.89
C VAL A 59 -66.28 6.63 -179.82
N THR A 60 -65.16 5.92 -179.69
CA THR A 60 -65.11 4.45 -179.66
C THR A 60 -65.33 3.90 -178.25
N GLY A 61 -65.78 2.64 -178.16
CA GLY A 61 -65.92 1.95 -176.87
C GLY A 61 -64.58 1.78 -176.11
N ALA A 62 -63.44 1.83 -176.80
CA ALA A 62 -62.12 1.75 -176.18
C ALA A 62 -61.75 3.06 -175.46
N GLU A 63 -61.98 4.22 -176.08
CA GLU A 63 -61.74 5.53 -175.47
C GLU A 63 -62.65 5.77 -174.25
N LEU A 64 -63.92 5.37 -174.36
CA LEU A 64 -64.85 5.45 -173.23
C LEU A 64 -64.40 4.53 -172.08
N ASN A 65 -63.90 3.32 -172.37
CA ASN A 65 -63.40 2.41 -171.34
C ASN A 65 -62.12 2.92 -170.67
N GLU A 66 -61.24 3.59 -171.40
CA GLU A 66 -60.02 4.20 -170.87
C GLU A 66 -60.35 5.37 -169.91
N LEU A 67 -61.23 6.28 -170.34
CA LEU A 67 -61.74 7.34 -169.46
C LEU A 67 -62.46 6.77 -168.22
N THR A 68 -63.26 5.71 -168.41
CA THR A 68 -63.95 5.02 -167.31
C THR A 68 -62.98 4.36 -166.34
N SER A 69 -61.88 3.78 -166.83
CA SER A 69 -60.83 3.19 -165.99
C SER A 69 -60.09 4.24 -165.16
N GLN A 70 -59.78 5.40 -165.75
CA GLN A 70 -59.18 6.54 -165.04
C GLN A 70 -60.13 7.10 -163.96
N VAL A 71 -61.41 7.29 -164.30
CA VAL A 71 -62.44 7.70 -163.33
C VAL A 71 -62.56 6.66 -162.20
N GLN A 72 -62.56 5.36 -162.52
CA GLN A 72 -62.60 4.30 -161.52
C GLN A 72 -61.38 4.33 -160.60
N LYS A 73 -60.18 4.54 -161.16
CA LYS A 73 -58.94 4.68 -160.38
C LYS A 73 -58.99 5.88 -159.44
N HIS A 74 -59.44 7.03 -159.93
CA HIS A 74 -59.61 8.22 -159.09
C HIS A 74 -60.65 8.03 -158.00
N LEU A 75 -61.78 7.36 -158.27
CA LEU A 75 -62.77 7.03 -157.25
C LEU A 75 -62.20 6.09 -156.17
N ILE A 76 -61.33 5.15 -156.54
CA ILE A 76 -60.61 4.29 -155.60
C ILE A 76 -59.61 5.11 -154.75
N ASP A 77 -58.86 6.01 -155.39
CA ASP A 77 -57.90 6.88 -154.70
C ASP A 77 -58.62 7.84 -153.73
N ILE A 78 -59.73 8.42 -154.14
CA ILE A 78 -60.58 9.28 -153.29
C ILE A 78 -61.14 8.49 -152.11
N ASN A 79 -61.66 7.27 -152.33
CA ASN A 79 -62.16 6.43 -151.24
C ASN A 79 -61.05 6.01 -150.27
N THR A 80 -59.85 5.72 -150.79
CA THR A 80 -58.67 5.40 -149.97
C THR A 80 -58.23 6.60 -149.14
N MET A 81 -58.19 7.79 -149.75
CA MET A 81 -57.90 9.05 -149.07
C MET A 81 -58.95 9.36 -148.00
N HIS A 82 -60.24 9.16 -148.31
CA HIS A 82 -61.33 9.37 -147.36
C HIS A 82 -61.26 8.41 -146.17
N ARG A 83 -60.98 7.12 -146.40
CA ARG A 83 -60.74 6.15 -145.31
C ARG A 83 -59.55 6.54 -144.45
N ARG A 84 -58.45 6.99 -145.06
CA ARG A 84 -57.26 7.47 -144.34
C ARG A 84 -57.59 8.72 -143.52
N PHE A 85 -58.32 9.68 -144.10
CA PHE A 85 -58.79 10.87 -143.40
C PHE A 85 -59.62 10.51 -142.17
N ILE A 86 -60.57 9.56 -142.28
CA ILE A 86 -61.37 9.10 -141.14
C ILE A 86 -60.49 8.43 -140.07
N GLN A 87 -59.54 7.58 -140.47
CA GLN A 87 -58.62 6.90 -139.54
C GLN A 87 -57.77 7.92 -138.76
N GLU A 88 -57.23 8.92 -139.43
CA GLU A 88 -56.36 9.93 -138.84
C GLU A 88 -57.13 10.96 -138.01
N PHE A 89 -58.36 11.31 -138.40
CA PHE A 89 -59.28 12.03 -137.50
C PHE A 89 -59.58 11.21 -136.23
N GLY A 90 -59.67 9.89 -136.37
CA GLY A 90 -59.69 8.97 -135.22
C GLY A 90 -58.46 9.11 -134.34
N GLN A 91 -57.27 9.24 -134.92
CA GLN A 91 -56.02 9.49 -134.17
C GLN A 91 -56.02 10.86 -133.47
N VAL A 92 -56.55 11.94 -134.06
CA VAL A 92 -56.73 13.23 -133.35
C VAL A 92 -57.55 13.04 -132.09
N TYR A 93 -58.67 12.34 -132.21
CA TYR A 93 -59.57 12.09 -131.09
C TYR A 93 -58.88 11.24 -130.02
N SER A 94 -58.17 10.18 -130.41
CA SER A 94 -57.39 9.35 -129.49
C SER A 94 -56.27 10.15 -128.79
N ALA A 95 -55.60 11.08 -129.47
CA ALA A 95 -54.60 11.96 -128.85
C ALA A 95 -55.25 12.91 -127.83
N LEU A 96 -56.38 13.53 -128.15
CA LEU A 96 -57.08 14.41 -127.22
C LEU A 96 -57.60 13.65 -125.99
N GLU A 97 -58.15 12.45 -126.19
CA GLU A 97 -58.63 11.58 -125.11
C GLU A 97 -57.47 11.11 -124.20
N ALA A 98 -56.34 10.69 -124.77
CA ALA A 98 -55.15 10.31 -123.99
C ALA A 98 -54.53 11.50 -123.22
N LEU A 99 -54.57 12.71 -123.79
CA LEU A 99 -54.12 13.92 -123.12
C LEU A 99 -54.98 14.23 -121.89
N ASP A 100 -56.31 14.17 -122.02
CA ASP A 100 -57.24 14.41 -120.91
C ASP A 100 -57.14 13.33 -119.83
N LYS A 101 -57.22 12.06 -120.24
CA LYS A 101 -57.29 10.92 -119.32
C LYS A 101 -55.97 10.63 -118.62
N ASP A 102 -54.84 10.71 -119.30
CA ASP A 102 -53.57 10.30 -118.69
C ASP A 102 -52.79 11.51 -118.17
N TYR A 103 -52.54 12.52 -119.02
CA TYR A 103 -51.68 13.64 -118.64
C TYR A 103 -52.39 14.65 -117.73
N ILE A 104 -53.58 15.15 -118.11
CA ILE A 104 -54.30 16.14 -117.29
C ILE A 104 -54.72 15.52 -115.95
N GLN A 105 -55.21 14.27 -115.97
CA GLN A 105 -55.55 13.56 -114.74
C GLN A 105 -54.33 13.34 -113.83
N ALA A 106 -53.17 12.94 -114.37
CA ALA A 106 -51.95 12.78 -113.58
C ALA A 106 -51.47 14.11 -112.97
N ILE A 107 -51.54 15.21 -113.73
CA ILE A 107 -51.23 16.56 -113.22
C ILE A 107 -52.18 16.92 -112.08
N LEU A 108 -53.49 16.70 -112.23
CA LEU A 108 -54.47 16.96 -111.17
C LEU A 108 -54.21 16.12 -109.91
N ILE A 109 -53.86 14.84 -110.06
CA ILE A 109 -53.48 13.97 -108.94
C ILE A 109 -52.24 14.52 -108.24
N SER A 110 -51.21 14.93 -108.99
CA SER A 110 -49.98 15.48 -108.43
C SER A 110 -50.20 16.81 -107.70
N ILE A 111 -51.03 17.70 -108.25
CA ILE A 111 -51.40 18.98 -107.62
C ILE A 111 -52.18 18.71 -106.34
N LYS A 112 -53.14 17.78 -106.36
CA LYS A 112 -53.92 17.41 -105.18
C LYS A 112 -53.04 16.79 -104.09
N ALA A 113 -52.10 15.91 -104.45
CA ALA A 113 -51.13 15.35 -103.51
C ALA A 113 -50.20 16.44 -102.93
N THR A 114 -49.81 17.42 -103.74
CA THR A 114 -49.02 18.58 -103.31
C THR A 114 -49.81 19.48 -102.37
N GLU A 115 -51.09 19.72 -102.65
CA GLU A 115 -52.00 20.48 -101.78
C GLU A 115 -52.20 19.78 -100.43
N GLU A 116 -52.43 18.47 -100.43
CA GLU A 116 -52.51 17.68 -99.19
C GLU A 116 -51.20 17.70 -98.40
N THR A 117 -50.06 17.72 -99.10
CA THR A 117 -48.75 17.85 -98.46
C THR A 117 -48.58 19.23 -97.84
N SER A 118 -48.99 20.30 -98.53
CA SER A 118 -48.97 21.67 -98.01
C SER A 118 -49.83 21.81 -96.75
N LYS A 119 -51.06 21.27 -96.76
CA LYS A 119 -51.93 21.26 -95.56
C LYS A 119 -51.31 20.51 -94.39
N ARG A 120 -50.63 19.38 -94.65
CA ARG A 120 -49.90 18.63 -93.60
C ARG A 120 -48.70 19.42 -93.06
N ILE A 121 -47.98 20.15 -93.92
CA ILE A 121 -46.87 21.01 -93.52
C ILE A 121 -47.38 22.16 -92.64
N GLU A 122 -48.47 22.84 -93.01
CA GLU A 122 -49.08 23.89 -92.19
C GLU A 122 -49.48 23.37 -90.81
N ALA A 123 -50.16 22.22 -90.74
CA ALA A 123 -50.55 21.60 -89.48
C ALA A 123 -49.32 21.26 -88.61
N THR A 124 -48.23 20.80 -89.23
CA THR A 124 -46.97 20.48 -88.53
C THR A 124 -46.28 21.75 -88.04
N GLN A 125 -46.28 22.83 -88.82
CA GLN A 125 -45.72 24.13 -88.44
C GLN A 125 -46.43 24.69 -87.18
N GLU A 126 -47.75 24.53 -87.11
CA GLU A 126 -48.55 24.97 -85.96
C GLU A 126 -48.27 24.13 -84.71
N GLN A 127 -48.10 22.81 -84.86
CA GLN A 127 -47.64 21.94 -83.78
C GLN A 127 -46.24 22.32 -83.28
N ILE A 128 -45.29 22.58 -84.18
CA ILE A 128 -43.93 23.02 -83.83
C ILE A 128 -44.00 24.32 -83.03
N LYS A 129 -44.81 25.30 -83.46
CA LYS A 129 -44.98 26.56 -82.74
C LYS A 129 -45.51 26.34 -81.32
N LYS A 130 -46.49 25.46 -81.16
CA LYS A 130 -47.01 25.10 -79.83
C LYS A 130 -45.94 24.45 -78.95
N ILE A 131 -45.14 23.53 -79.50
CA ILE A 131 -44.03 22.89 -78.78
C ILE A 131 -42.99 23.92 -78.33
N VAL A 132 -42.61 24.85 -79.22
CA VAL A 132 -41.65 25.91 -78.90
C VAL A 132 -42.17 26.82 -77.77
N ASP A 133 -43.46 27.19 -77.81
CA ASP A 133 -44.08 27.99 -76.75
C ASP A 133 -44.13 27.24 -75.41
N ASP A 134 -44.44 25.94 -75.42
CA ASP A 134 -44.45 25.13 -74.20
C ASP A 134 -43.03 24.88 -73.65
N GLN A 135 -42.04 24.70 -74.52
CA GLN A 135 -40.62 24.67 -74.13
C GLN A 135 -40.20 25.99 -73.48
N LYS A 136 -40.61 27.14 -74.05
CA LYS A 136 -40.33 28.47 -73.48
C LYS A 136 -40.95 28.64 -72.09
N LYS A 137 -42.20 28.23 -71.89
CA LYS A 137 -42.85 28.25 -70.56
C LYS A 137 -42.10 27.40 -69.54
N THR A 138 -41.67 26.20 -69.93
CA THR A 138 -40.89 25.29 -69.07
C THR A 138 -39.57 25.93 -68.65
N LEU A 139 -38.88 26.59 -69.59
CA LEU A 139 -37.60 27.25 -69.34
C LEU A 139 -37.75 28.43 -68.37
N GLU A 140 -38.84 29.21 -68.48
CA GLU A 140 -39.16 30.27 -67.51
C GLU A 140 -39.43 29.74 -66.10
N VAL A 141 -40.12 28.59 -65.97
CA VAL A 141 -40.31 27.93 -64.67
C VAL A 141 -38.97 27.46 -64.08
N LEU A 142 -38.13 26.82 -64.89
CA LEU A 142 -36.80 26.37 -64.45
C LEU A 142 -35.91 27.54 -64.03
N LYS A 143 -35.96 28.66 -64.74
CA LYS A 143 -35.22 29.89 -64.39
C LYS A 143 -35.67 30.45 -63.03
N LYS A 144 -36.99 30.51 -62.78
CA LYS A 144 -37.54 30.92 -61.48
C LYS A 144 -37.14 29.96 -60.36
N PHE A 145 -37.14 28.66 -60.63
CA PHE A 145 -36.71 27.64 -59.66
C PHE A 145 -35.23 27.80 -59.30
N LYS A 146 -34.36 27.99 -60.30
CA LYS A 146 -32.95 28.27 -60.09
C LYS A 146 -32.74 29.56 -59.28
N GLN A 147 -33.42 30.66 -59.61
CA GLN A 147 -33.34 31.89 -58.81
C GLN A 147 -33.77 31.68 -57.37
N LYS A 148 -34.83 30.90 -57.11
CA LYS A 148 -35.23 30.56 -55.74
C LYS A 148 -34.14 29.79 -55.01
N LEU A 149 -33.49 28.82 -55.66
CA LEU A 149 -32.37 28.08 -55.10
C LEU A 149 -31.18 29.00 -54.80
N ASP A 150 -30.77 29.82 -55.76
CA ASP A 150 -29.64 30.73 -55.63
C ASP A 150 -29.89 31.83 -54.57
N ASN A 151 -31.16 32.18 -54.30
CA ASN A 151 -31.53 33.15 -53.26
C ASN A 151 -31.47 32.58 -51.84
N TYR A 152 -31.37 31.26 -51.65
CA TYR A 152 -31.15 30.70 -50.31
C TYR A 152 -29.68 30.89 -49.92
N ALA A 153 -29.40 31.98 -49.20
CA ALA A 153 -28.07 32.31 -48.71
C ALA A 153 -27.43 31.22 -47.82
N HIS A 154 -28.25 30.34 -47.25
CA HIS A 154 -27.87 29.40 -46.19
C HIS A 154 -27.87 27.93 -46.65
N LEU A 155 -27.83 27.65 -47.96
CA LEU A 155 -27.75 26.25 -48.43
C LEU A 155 -26.49 25.54 -47.92
N GLY A 156 -25.34 26.24 -47.85
CA GLY A 156 -24.11 25.70 -47.28
C GLY A 156 -24.16 25.50 -45.76
N ASP A 157 -25.01 26.25 -45.06
CA ASP A 157 -25.19 26.11 -43.61
C ASP A 157 -25.80 24.75 -43.26
N ILE A 158 -26.53 24.11 -44.17
CA ILE A 158 -27.08 22.75 -43.97
C ILE A 158 -25.94 21.73 -43.82
N ASP A 159 -24.92 21.80 -44.67
CA ASP A 159 -23.75 20.92 -44.58
C ASP A 159 -22.95 21.20 -43.31
N GLN A 160 -22.84 22.47 -42.93
CA GLN A 160 -22.20 22.85 -41.66
C GLN A 160 -22.98 22.32 -40.45
N MET A 161 -24.30 22.50 -40.42
CA MET A 161 -25.18 21.95 -39.38
C MET A 161 -25.06 20.43 -39.29
N TRP A 162 -24.97 19.73 -40.42
CA TRP A 162 -24.75 18.29 -40.44
C TRP A 162 -23.42 17.89 -39.78
N ASN A 163 -22.34 18.57 -40.14
CA ASN A 163 -21.02 18.33 -39.54
C ASN A 163 -21.00 18.64 -38.04
N ASP A 164 -21.64 19.72 -37.63
CA ASP A 164 -21.77 20.10 -36.22
C ASP A 164 -22.57 19.04 -35.43
N CYS A 165 -23.67 18.52 -36.01
CA CYS A 165 -24.42 17.41 -35.40
C CYS A 165 -23.57 16.14 -35.24
N GLN A 166 -22.78 15.78 -36.26
CA GLN A 166 -21.86 14.64 -36.18
C GLN A 166 -20.78 14.82 -35.11
N LYS A 167 -20.26 16.06 -34.97
CA LYS A 167 -19.30 16.42 -33.93
C LYS A 167 -19.94 16.31 -32.54
N TRP A 168 -21.12 16.91 -32.33
CA TRP A 168 -21.84 16.84 -31.07
C TRP A 168 -22.19 15.41 -30.68
N TYR A 169 -22.52 14.54 -31.63
CA TYR A 169 -22.75 13.13 -31.35
C TYR A 169 -21.52 12.43 -30.74
N LYS A 170 -20.32 12.70 -31.28
CA LYS A 170 -19.05 12.17 -30.75
C LYS A 170 -18.71 12.74 -29.37
N GLU A 171 -18.96 14.03 -29.16
CA GLU A 171 -18.74 14.68 -27.87
C GLU A 171 -19.71 14.14 -26.81
N ILE A 172 -20.99 13.97 -27.14
CA ILE A 172 -22.02 13.39 -26.26
C ILE A 172 -21.69 11.95 -25.87
N THR A 173 -21.20 11.13 -26.80
CA THR A 173 -20.80 9.74 -26.50
C THR A 173 -19.60 9.71 -25.54
N THR A 174 -18.58 10.53 -25.81
CA THR A 174 -17.41 10.65 -24.90
C THR A 174 -17.83 11.16 -23.51
N PHE A 175 -18.76 12.11 -23.47
CA PHE A 175 -19.32 12.63 -22.22
C PHE A 175 -20.12 11.57 -21.46
N SER A 176 -20.90 10.75 -22.15
CA SER A 176 -21.64 9.62 -21.58
C SER A 176 -20.73 8.58 -20.92
N ASP A 177 -19.60 8.26 -21.57
CA ASP A 177 -18.60 7.35 -21.01
C ASP A 177 -17.96 7.94 -19.74
N SER A 178 -17.67 9.23 -19.77
CA SER A 178 -17.14 9.96 -18.60
C SER A 178 -18.12 9.96 -17.43
N ILE A 179 -19.42 10.17 -17.69
CA ILE A 179 -20.48 10.06 -16.67
C ILE A 179 -20.56 8.65 -16.10
N SER A 180 -20.44 7.62 -16.94
CA SER A 180 -20.48 6.23 -16.51
C SER A 180 -19.32 5.89 -15.57
N ASN A 181 -18.11 6.35 -15.92
CA ASN A 181 -16.92 6.21 -15.07
C ASN A 181 -17.05 6.97 -13.75
N ALA A 182 -17.59 8.20 -13.79
CA ALA A 182 -17.87 8.99 -12.60
C ALA A 182 -18.90 8.30 -11.69
N THR A 183 -19.93 7.69 -12.27
CA THR A 183 -20.97 6.93 -11.55
C THR A 183 -20.38 5.70 -10.85
N SER A 184 -19.55 4.92 -11.55
CA SER A 184 -18.84 3.78 -10.97
C SER A 184 -17.92 4.20 -9.82
N THR A 185 -17.21 5.31 -9.96
CA THR A 185 -16.36 5.88 -8.90
C THR A 185 -17.20 6.34 -7.71
N GLY A 186 -18.33 7.02 -7.96
CA GLY A 186 -19.29 7.41 -6.93
C GLY A 186 -19.81 6.21 -6.14
N ASN A 187 -20.18 5.13 -6.82
CA ASN A 187 -20.62 3.89 -6.18
C ASN A 187 -19.53 3.23 -5.32
N ALA A 188 -18.28 3.23 -5.80
CA ALA A 188 -17.14 2.74 -5.02
C ALA A 188 -16.90 3.58 -3.76
N ASN A 189 -17.03 4.90 -3.87
CA ASN A 189 -16.91 5.82 -2.74
C ASN A 189 -18.05 5.64 -1.74
N ALA A 190 -19.28 5.41 -2.17
CA ALA A 190 -20.41 5.09 -1.28
C ALA A 190 -20.12 3.85 -0.44
N LYS A 191 -19.61 2.76 -1.04
CA LYS A 191 -19.20 1.55 -0.30
C LYS A 191 -18.09 1.83 0.72
N LYS A 192 -17.12 2.68 0.38
CA LYS A 192 -16.06 3.10 1.31
C LYS A 192 -16.64 3.90 2.48
N ILE A 193 -17.59 4.80 2.23
CA ILE A 193 -18.29 5.57 3.26
C ILE A 193 -19.04 4.63 4.22
N ASP A 194 -19.72 3.60 3.71
CA ASP A 194 -20.39 2.61 4.54
C ASP A 194 -19.39 1.85 5.43
N GLY A 195 -18.24 1.46 4.87
CA GLY A 195 -17.15 0.84 5.62
C GLY A 195 -16.59 1.75 6.72
N LEU A 196 -16.38 3.04 6.41
CA LEU A 196 -15.94 4.04 7.40
C LEU A 196 -16.99 4.25 8.50
N LYS A 197 -18.27 4.26 8.15
CA LYS A 197 -19.37 4.39 9.12
C LYS A 197 -19.40 3.20 10.10
N ALA A 198 -19.17 1.98 9.60
CA ALA A 198 -19.07 0.80 10.45
C ALA A 198 -17.84 0.88 11.39
N ALA A 199 -16.68 1.27 10.87
CA ALA A 199 -15.46 1.43 11.67
C ALA A 199 -15.61 2.51 12.76
N LEU A 200 -16.27 3.63 12.43
CA LEU A 200 -16.58 4.68 13.39
C LEU A 200 -17.48 4.15 14.50
N LYS A 201 -18.52 3.39 14.17
CA LYS A 201 -19.42 2.78 15.16
C LYS A 201 -18.67 1.84 16.11
N THR A 202 -17.79 1.00 15.59
CA THR A 202 -16.93 0.13 16.43
C THR A 202 -16.01 0.94 17.35
N THR A 203 -15.50 2.08 16.87
CA THR A 203 -14.64 2.96 17.66
C THR A 203 -15.43 3.61 18.80
N ASP A 204 -16.63 4.11 18.54
CA ASP A 204 -17.54 4.64 19.56
C ASP A 204 -17.86 3.61 20.63
N ASP A 205 -18.13 2.36 20.24
CA ASP A 205 -18.43 1.28 21.18
C ASP A 205 -17.22 0.97 22.08
N LYS A 206 -16.00 0.95 21.52
CA LYS A 206 -14.76 0.79 22.30
C LYS A 206 -14.51 1.97 23.25
N ILE A 207 -14.79 3.20 22.83
CA ILE A 207 -14.68 4.39 23.69
C ILE A 207 -15.65 4.27 24.87
N ALA A 208 -16.88 3.82 24.62
CA ALA A 208 -17.85 3.58 25.69
C ALA A 208 -17.37 2.52 26.69
N ASP A 209 -16.78 1.42 26.20
CA ASP A 209 -16.23 0.37 27.06
C ASP A 209 -15.00 0.83 27.86
N PHE A 210 -14.11 1.63 27.27
CA PHE A 210 -13.03 2.27 28.03
C PHE A 210 -13.55 3.22 29.10
N GLY A 211 -14.61 3.98 28.83
CA GLY A 211 -15.28 4.80 29.84
C GLY A 211 -15.76 3.98 31.04
N LYS A 212 -16.34 2.80 30.80
CA LYS A 212 -16.75 1.87 31.88
C LYS A 212 -15.54 1.36 32.67
N CYS A 213 -14.46 0.97 32.00
CA CYS A 213 -13.25 0.48 32.64
C CYS A 213 -12.58 1.54 33.53
N LEU A 214 -12.49 2.78 33.05
CA LEU A 214 -11.96 3.90 33.82
C LEU A 214 -12.77 4.13 35.10
N ASN A 215 -14.11 4.13 34.99
CA ASN A 215 -14.97 4.27 36.18
C ASN A 215 -14.75 3.13 37.19
N GLN A 216 -14.52 1.91 36.73
CA GLN A 216 -14.20 0.78 37.61
C GLN A 216 -12.83 0.97 38.30
N GLN A 217 -11.82 1.46 37.58
CA GLN A 217 -10.50 1.76 38.17
C GLN A 217 -10.58 2.88 39.21
N ILE A 218 -11.37 3.92 38.97
CA ILE A 218 -11.62 4.98 39.95
C ILE A 218 -12.15 4.38 41.26
N ALA A 219 -13.18 3.54 41.18
CA ALA A 219 -13.74 2.88 42.36
C ALA A 219 -12.72 1.99 43.11
N GLN A 220 -11.82 1.32 42.39
CA GLN A 220 -10.74 0.54 43.01
C GLN A 220 -9.73 1.44 43.73
N ILE A 221 -9.34 2.56 43.12
CA ILE A 221 -8.42 3.52 43.73
C ILE A 221 -9.04 4.14 44.98
N GLU A 222 -10.33 4.48 44.96
CA GLU A 222 -11.06 4.98 46.14
C GLU A 222 -11.02 3.97 47.30
N SER A 223 -11.16 2.68 47.00
CA SER A 223 -11.02 1.60 48.00
C SER A 223 -9.61 1.51 48.58
N VAL A 224 -8.57 1.61 47.73
CA VAL A 224 -7.17 1.63 48.19
C VAL A 224 -6.90 2.86 49.06
N PHE A 225 -7.38 4.02 48.66
CA PHE A 225 -7.24 5.25 49.43
C PHE A 225 -7.90 5.12 50.81
N ALA A 226 -9.13 4.59 50.87
CA ALA A 226 -9.81 4.33 52.14
C ALA A 226 -9.00 3.37 53.03
N PHE A 227 -8.45 2.30 52.46
CA PHE A 227 -7.58 1.38 53.19
C PHE A 227 -6.32 2.07 53.74
N THR A 228 -5.66 2.92 52.95
CA THR A 228 -4.49 3.69 53.40
C THR A 228 -4.85 4.62 54.56
N CYS A 229 -5.99 5.31 54.52
CA CYS A 229 -6.46 6.12 55.63
C CYS A 229 -6.71 5.29 56.90
N GLU A 230 -7.19 4.04 56.78
CA GLU A 230 -7.31 3.15 57.94
C GLU A 230 -5.94 2.71 58.49
N LEU A 231 -4.95 2.46 57.64
CA LEU A 231 -3.58 2.17 58.08
C LEU A 231 -2.95 3.36 58.82
N GLU A 232 -3.15 4.58 58.33
CA GLU A 232 -2.64 5.80 58.97
C GLU A 232 -3.21 6.01 60.39
N LYS A 233 -4.43 5.51 60.67
CA LYS A 233 -5.01 5.55 62.02
C LYS A 233 -4.35 4.58 62.99
N ILE A 234 -3.54 3.64 62.54
CA ILE A 234 -2.79 2.71 63.41
C ILE A 234 -1.58 3.47 63.99
N ILE A 235 -1.85 4.26 65.04
CA ILE A 235 -0.88 5.11 65.75
C ILE A 235 0.27 4.27 66.36
N HIS A 236 0.03 2.99 66.65
CA HIS A 236 0.97 2.11 67.35
C HIS A 236 2.08 1.50 66.47
N LEU A 237 2.17 1.81 65.18
CA LEU A 237 3.30 1.35 64.36
C LEU A 237 4.63 1.94 64.85
N HIS A 238 4.62 3.18 65.35
CA HIS A 238 5.79 3.78 65.98
C HIS A 238 6.16 3.08 67.29
N ASP A 239 5.15 2.70 68.09
CA ASP A 239 5.35 2.00 69.35
C ASP A 239 6.05 0.64 69.15
N ILE A 240 5.86 -0.02 67.99
CA ILE A 240 6.57 -1.26 67.66
C ILE A 240 8.07 -1.01 67.52
N ASP A 241 8.48 0.09 66.88
CA ASP A 241 9.89 0.45 66.74
C ASP A 241 10.50 0.76 68.12
N GLU A 242 9.78 1.51 68.98
CA GLU A 242 10.22 1.80 70.35
C GLU A 242 10.35 0.54 71.21
N MET A 243 9.42 -0.42 71.06
CA MET A 243 9.48 -1.71 71.72
C MET A 243 10.68 -2.54 71.25
N TRP A 244 11.00 -2.55 69.95
CA TRP A 244 12.17 -3.24 69.42
C TRP A 244 13.48 -2.68 69.96
N GLU A 245 13.60 -1.35 70.06
CA GLU A 245 14.79 -0.70 70.62
C GLU A 245 14.96 -1.03 72.10
N SER A 246 13.85 -1.01 72.86
CA SER A 246 13.83 -1.40 74.26
C SER A 246 14.25 -2.87 74.46
N LEU A 247 13.77 -3.77 73.60
CA LEU A 247 14.15 -5.18 73.62
C LEU A 247 15.63 -5.39 73.29
N SER A 248 16.16 -4.64 72.31
CA SER A 248 17.59 -4.65 71.94
C SER A 248 18.48 -4.21 73.12
N ASN A 249 18.07 -3.15 73.82
CA ASN A 249 18.74 -2.65 75.02
C ASN A 249 18.71 -3.66 76.18
N ALA A 250 17.56 -4.32 76.39
CA ALA A 250 17.43 -5.38 77.38
C ALA A 250 18.36 -6.57 77.05
N HIS A 251 18.44 -6.97 75.79
CA HIS A 251 19.35 -8.04 75.34
C HIS A 251 20.82 -7.69 75.62
N SER A 252 21.24 -6.47 75.30
CA SER A 252 22.60 -5.98 75.57
C SER A 252 22.93 -5.99 77.07
N SER A 253 21.97 -5.57 77.89
CA SER A 253 22.09 -5.61 79.35
C SER A 253 22.22 -7.05 79.88
N LEU A 254 21.43 -7.98 79.35
CA LEU A 254 21.54 -9.41 79.68
C LEU A 254 22.89 -10.00 79.27
N MET A 255 23.44 -9.61 78.11
CA MET A 255 24.76 -10.07 77.67
C MET A 255 25.87 -9.59 78.63
N ASN A 256 25.77 -8.36 79.12
CA ASN A 256 26.70 -7.86 80.14
C ASN A 256 26.58 -8.65 81.45
N ILE A 257 25.36 -8.90 81.93
CA ILE A 257 25.12 -9.72 83.13
C ILE A 257 25.69 -11.15 82.96
N CYS A 258 25.52 -11.77 81.78
CA CYS A 258 26.09 -13.08 81.49
C CYS A 258 27.62 -13.08 81.58
N ASN A 259 28.29 -12.01 81.12
CA ASN A 259 29.73 -11.87 81.22
C ASN A 259 30.19 -11.70 82.68
N ASP A 260 29.45 -10.92 83.48
CA ASP A 260 29.71 -10.77 84.91
C ASP A 260 29.54 -12.09 85.66
N LEU A 261 28.47 -12.86 85.36
CA LEU A 261 28.25 -14.20 85.93
C LEU A 261 29.39 -15.17 85.57
N ASN A 262 29.92 -15.10 84.36
CA ASN A 262 31.07 -15.90 83.95
C ASN A 262 32.33 -15.55 84.77
N SER A 263 32.54 -14.25 85.03
CA SER A 263 33.66 -13.77 85.84
C SER A 263 33.51 -14.19 87.31
N ILE A 264 32.32 -14.04 87.89
CA ILE A 264 31.99 -14.50 89.24
C ILE A 264 32.20 -16.00 89.36
N ARG A 265 31.73 -16.79 88.37
CA ARG A 265 31.95 -18.23 88.33
C ARG A 265 33.44 -18.58 88.37
N GLY A 266 34.27 -17.88 87.60
CA GLY A 266 35.73 -18.03 87.66
C GLY A 266 36.27 -17.75 89.07
N ALA A 267 35.84 -16.66 89.71
CA ALA A 267 36.25 -16.33 91.08
C ALA A 267 35.80 -17.40 92.10
N VAL A 268 34.57 -17.89 92.00
CA VAL A 268 34.03 -18.95 92.87
C VAL A 268 34.81 -20.26 92.69
N THR A 269 35.15 -20.64 91.45
CA THR A 269 35.98 -21.85 91.22
C THR A 269 37.37 -21.72 91.85
N LYS A 270 37.96 -20.52 91.83
CA LYS A 270 39.22 -20.25 92.51
C LYS A 270 39.06 -20.34 94.03
N GLN A 271 38.04 -19.69 94.59
CA GLN A 271 37.74 -19.77 96.03
C GLN A 271 37.51 -21.21 96.50
N GLN A 272 36.82 -22.02 95.69
CA GLN A 272 36.63 -23.45 95.98
C GLN A 272 37.96 -24.19 96.10
N SER A 273 38.90 -23.94 95.17
CA SER A 273 40.25 -24.50 95.25
C SER A 273 41.02 -24.02 96.49
N ASP A 274 40.90 -22.74 96.85
CA ASP A 274 41.57 -22.17 98.03
C ASP A 274 41.02 -22.80 99.33
N ILE A 275 39.70 -23.02 99.42
CA ILE A 275 39.06 -23.71 100.55
C ILE A 275 39.57 -25.14 100.68
N GLU A 276 39.71 -25.88 99.57
CA GLU A 276 40.26 -27.24 99.60
C GLU A 276 41.71 -27.28 100.12
N ILE A 277 42.52 -26.27 99.79
CA ILE A 277 43.87 -26.12 100.34
C ILE A 277 43.81 -25.84 101.85
N LEU A 278 42.94 -24.93 102.30
CA LEU A 278 42.77 -24.61 103.72
C LEU A 278 42.27 -25.81 104.54
N LEU A 279 41.36 -26.62 104.00
CA LEU A 279 40.90 -27.85 104.64
C LEU A 279 42.05 -28.86 104.82
N LYS A 280 42.89 -29.06 103.79
CA LYS A 280 44.10 -29.90 103.92
C LYS A 280 45.06 -29.38 104.99
N PHE A 281 45.22 -28.06 105.07
CA PHE A 281 46.03 -27.43 106.12
C PHE A 281 45.45 -27.68 107.51
N MET A 282 44.13 -27.56 107.68
CA MET A 282 43.43 -27.87 108.94
C MET A 282 43.58 -29.34 109.33
N ASP A 283 43.42 -30.28 108.40
CA ASP A 283 43.65 -31.71 108.62
C ASP A 283 45.08 -31.98 109.12
N THR A 284 46.06 -31.27 108.56
CA THR A 284 47.46 -31.37 109.00
C THR A 284 47.64 -30.85 110.42
N LEU A 285 47.06 -29.68 110.76
CA LEU A 285 47.14 -29.09 112.09
C LEU A 285 46.47 -29.99 113.15
N SER A 286 45.28 -30.51 112.84
CA SER A 286 44.55 -31.41 113.73
C SER A 286 45.21 -32.78 113.90
N GLY A 287 46.06 -33.19 112.95
CA GLY A 287 46.87 -34.41 113.05
C GLY A 287 48.05 -34.32 114.05
N TYR A 288 48.39 -33.14 114.57
CA TYR A 288 49.41 -33.02 115.61
C TYR A 288 48.86 -33.43 116.98
N GLU A 289 49.22 -34.63 117.42
CA GLU A 289 48.81 -35.25 118.69
C GLU A 289 49.10 -34.38 119.93
N HIS A 290 50.15 -33.55 119.87
CA HIS A 290 50.63 -32.71 120.97
C HIS A 290 50.36 -31.21 120.78
N LEU A 291 49.50 -30.80 119.84
CA LEU A 291 49.24 -29.37 119.59
C LEU A 291 48.66 -28.67 120.84
N GLN A 292 47.79 -29.35 121.58
CA GLN A 292 47.23 -28.85 122.85
C GLN A 292 48.22 -28.95 124.03
N ASP A 293 49.29 -29.73 123.89
CA ASP A 293 50.31 -29.86 124.92
C ASP A 293 51.27 -28.67 124.93
N ILE A 294 51.31 -27.83 123.88
CA ILE A 294 52.17 -26.64 123.80
C ILE A 294 51.90 -25.70 124.99
N ASP A 295 50.63 -25.44 125.30
CA ASP A 295 50.24 -24.57 126.42
C ASP A 295 50.70 -25.15 127.77
N GLU A 296 50.55 -26.47 127.93
CA GLU A 296 50.96 -27.17 129.15
C GLU A 296 52.49 -27.25 129.31
N ILE A 297 53.23 -27.45 128.22
CA ILE A 297 54.70 -27.37 128.21
C ILE A 297 55.18 -25.96 128.55
N TRP A 298 54.54 -24.93 127.99
CA TRP A 298 54.87 -23.54 128.29
C TRP A 298 54.65 -23.22 129.77
N ARG A 299 53.50 -23.60 130.33
CA ARG A 299 53.17 -23.45 131.75
C ARG A 299 54.18 -24.18 132.65
N LYS A 300 54.53 -25.42 132.32
CA LYS A 300 55.54 -26.19 133.08
C LYS A 300 56.92 -25.54 133.04
N THR A 301 57.33 -25.02 131.88
CA THR A 301 58.63 -24.33 131.72
C THR A 301 58.69 -23.06 132.56
N GLU A 302 57.59 -22.29 132.62
CA GLU A 302 57.48 -21.11 133.47
C GLU A 302 57.52 -21.44 134.97
N VAL A 303 56.91 -22.55 135.38
CA VAL A 303 57.02 -23.06 136.76
C VAL A 303 58.45 -23.46 137.10
N HIS A 304 59.13 -24.23 136.24
CA HIS A 304 60.53 -24.63 136.46
C HIS A 304 61.46 -23.43 136.56
N SER A 305 61.28 -22.40 135.71
CA SER A 305 62.06 -21.15 135.77
C SER A 305 61.96 -20.47 137.14
N ASN A 306 60.73 -20.34 137.67
CA ASN A 306 60.49 -19.77 138.99
C ASN A 306 61.12 -20.62 140.13
N GLN A 307 61.11 -21.94 139.99
CA GLN A 307 61.76 -22.83 140.95
C GLN A 307 63.29 -22.68 140.95
N LEU A 308 63.90 -22.52 139.77
CA LEU A 308 65.34 -22.33 139.63
C LEU A 308 65.82 -21.03 140.29
N PHE A 309 65.05 -19.94 140.13
CA PHE A 309 65.32 -18.65 140.78
C PHE A 309 65.28 -18.76 142.32
N LYS A 310 64.37 -19.56 142.88
CA LYS A 310 64.33 -19.82 144.33
C LYS A 310 65.55 -20.58 144.84
N LEU A 311 66.02 -21.57 144.08
CA LEU A 311 67.23 -22.35 144.41
C LEU A 311 68.49 -21.47 144.40
N GLU A 312 68.61 -20.58 143.42
CA GLU A 312 69.72 -19.63 143.31
C GLU A 312 69.81 -18.74 144.56
N LYS A 313 68.68 -18.19 145.01
CA LYS A 313 68.61 -17.37 146.23
C LYS A 313 69.01 -18.14 147.49
N GLN A 314 68.59 -19.40 147.62
CA GLN A 314 68.99 -20.24 148.77
C GLN A 314 70.50 -20.55 148.77
N SER A 315 71.09 -20.78 147.60
CA SER A 315 72.54 -20.99 147.46
C SER A 315 73.33 -19.78 147.97
N GLU A 316 72.88 -18.58 147.63
CA GLU A 316 73.52 -17.32 148.04
C GLU A 316 73.44 -17.07 149.56
N GLU A 317 72.29 -17.35 150.19
CA GLU A 317 72.14 -17.31 151.66
C GLU A 317 73.07 -18.31 152.38
N THR A 318 73.19 -19.53 151.84
CA THR A 318 74.06 -20.57 152.41
C THR A 318 75.53 -20.17 152.34
N ASN A 319 75.96 -19.54 151.24
CA ASN A 319 77.33 -19.06 151.06
C ASN A 319 77.68 -17.92 152.05
N ASN A 320 76.74 -17.01 152.30
CA ASN A 320 76.92 -15.92 153.28
C ASN A 320 77.07 -16.45 154.72
N LEU A 321 76.31 -17.47 155.12
CA LEU A 321 76.44 -18.12 156.44
C LEU A 321 77.81 -18.78 156.64
N ILE A 322 78.34 -19.46 155.61
CA ILE A 322 79.65 -20.12 155.67
C ILE A 322 80.78 -19.09 155.87
N GLN A 323 80.74 -17.96 155.15
CA GLN A 323 81.70 -16.85 155.31
C GLN A 323 81.71 -16.29 156.74
N ASN A 324 80.52 -16.13 157.34
CA ASN A 324 80.40 -15.53 158.67
C ASN A 324 80.91 -16.48 159.78
N ASN A 325 80.60 -17.77 159.68
CA ASN A 325 81.13 -18.79 160.58
C ASN A 325 82.66 -18.91 160.49
N LYS A 326 83.24 -18.77 159.28
CA LYS A 326 84.70 -18.75 159.10
C LYS A 326 85.37 -17.61 159.89
N LYS A 327 84.83 -16.39 159.82
CA LYS A 327 85.33 -15.23 160.60
C LYS A 327 85.27 -15.47 162.11
N LEU A 328 84.18 -16.05 162.61
CA LEU A 328 84.02 -16.32 164.04
C LEU A 328 85.04 -17.34 164.57
N ILE A 329 85.34 -18.37 163.78
CA ILE A 329 86.34 -19.39 164.13
C ILE A 329 87.75 -18.79 164.16
N ASP A 330 88.11 -17.95 163.18
CA ASP A 330 89.43 -17.32 163.13
C ASP A 330 89.69 -16.41 164.36
N VAL A 331 88.67 -15.66 164.81
CA VAL A 331 88.76 -14.83 166.03
C VAL A 331 88.89 -15.68 167.30
N ALA A 332 88.13 -16.78 167.41
CA ALA A 332 88.19 -17.66 168.57
C ALA A 332 89.54 -18.39 168.69
N ILE A 333 90.17 -18.77 167.56
CA ILE A 333 91.51 -19.38 167.55
C ILE A 333 92.57 -18.36 167.98
N ALA A 334 92.49 -17.11 167.52
CA ALA A 334 93.43 -16.05 167.93
C ALA A 334 93.37 -15.77 169.44
N ASP A 335 92.16 -15.66 170.01
CA ASP A 335 91.94 -15.41 171.44
C ASP A 335 92.45 -16.57 172.32
N ALA A 336 92.27 -17.81 171.86
CA ALA A 336 92.80 -18.99 172.55
C ALA A 336 94.34 -19.06 172.52
N VAL A 337 94.98 -18.64 171.42
CA VAL A 337 96.44 -18.62 171.28
C VAL A 337 97.08 -17.57 172.21
N GLU A 338 96.51 -16.36 172.27
CA GLU A 338 97.01 -15.27 173.14
C GLU A 338 96.87 -15.63 174.63
N LYS A 339 95.74 -16.24 175.01
CA LYS A 339 95.47 -16.70 176.37
C LYS A 339 96.40 -17.85 176.79
N ASN A 340 96.78 -18.72 175.85
CA ASN A 340 97.72 -19.80 176.12
C ASN A 340 99.16 -19.27 176.26
N ASP A 341 99.56 -18.28 175.45
CA ASP A 341 100.92 -17.69 175.52
C ASP A 341 101.16 -16.97 176.86
N THR A 342 100.19 -16.18 177.33
CA THR A 342 100.24 -15.52 178.66
C THR A 342 100.33 -16.54 179.81
N THR A 343 99.63 -17.67 179.70
CA THR A 343 99.63 -18.72 180.72
C THR A 343 100.97 -19.46 180.76
N VAL A 344 101.57 -19.76 179.60
CA VAL A 344 102.90 -20.38 179.50
C VAL A 344 103.99 -19.45 180.06
N GLN A 345 103.91 -18.14 179.80
CA GLN A 345 104.83 -17.16 180.40
C GLN A 345 104.69 -17.10 181.93
N MET A 346 103.46 -17.16 182.45
CA MET A 346 103.20 -17.14 183.90
C MET A 346 103.71 -18.41 184.59
N LEU A 347 103.53 -19.59 183.97
CA LEU A 347 104.08 -20.86 184.43
C LEU A 347 105.62 -20.88 184.39
N THR A 348 106.23 -20.29 183.37
CA THR A 348 107.69 -20.16 183.23
C THR A 348 108.29 -19.29 184.34
N LYS A 349 107.61 -18.20 184.73
CA LYS A 349 107.98 -17.39 185.90
C LYS A 349 107.86 -18.18 187.21
N LYS A 350 106.78 -18.96 187.38
CA LYS A 350 106.58 -19.80 188.59
C LYS A 350 107.62 -20.93 188.71
N ILE A 351 107.99 -21.58 187.62
CA ILE A 351 109.04 -22.61 187.61
C ILE A 351 110.41 -22.02 187.99
N LYS A 352 110.74 -20.80 187.53
CA LYS A 352 111.96 -20.08 187.96
C LYS A 352 112.02 -19.82 189.47
N TYR A 353 110.91 -19.45 190.11
CA TYR A 353 110.86 -19.25 191.57
C TYR A 353 110.94 -20.56 192.37
N ALA A 354 110.33 -21.64 191.88
CA ALA A 354 110.41 -22.95 192.53
C ALA A 354 111.84 -23.55 192.45
N TYR A 355 112.55 -23.34 191.34
CA TYR A 355 113.96 -23.76 191.19
C TYR A 355 114.91 -23.02 192.16
N LEU A 356 114.54 -21.81 192.62
CA LEU A 356 115.25 -21.10 193.69
C LEU A 356 115.07 -21.78 195.06
N LEU A 357 113.89 -22.38 195.31
CA LEU A 357 113.61 -23.15 196.54
C LEU A 357 114.26 -24.54 196.53
N ALA A 358 114.53 -25.09 195.34
CA ALA A 358 115.27 -26.34 195.14
C ALA A 358 116.77 -26.30 195.56
N SER A 359 117.32 -25.19 196.08
CA SER A 359 118.73 -25.13 196.49
C SER A 359 118.98 -24.74 197.96
N GLY A 360 117.96 -24.19 198.65
CA GLY A 360 118.11 -23.67 200.02
C GLY A 360 118.03 -24.71 201.14
N THR A 361 117.19 -25.74 201.02
CA THR A 361 116.98 -26.74 202.10
C THR A 361 117.96 -27.92 202.02
N LEU A 362 118.44 -28.28 200.81
CA LEU A 362 119.53 -29.25 200.66
C LEU A 362 120.84 -28.76 201.30
N GLY A 363 121.06 -27.45 201.40
CA GLY A 363 122.26 -26.86 202.00
C GLY A 363 122.22 -26.68 203.52
N LEU A 364 121.04 -26.66 204.15
CA LEU A 364 120.89 -26.18 205.53
C LEU A 364 120.98 -27.25 206.62
N ALA A 365 120.80 -28.54 206.34
CA ALA A 365 120.83 -29.55 207.43
C ALA A 365 121.60 -30.84 207.11
N LEU A 366 122.32 -30.86 205.98
CA LEU A 366 123.65 -31.48 205.93
C LEU A 366 124.60 -30.86 206.98
N ILE A 367 124.30 -29.66 207.51
CA ILE A 367 124.93 -29.08 208.71
C ILE A 367 124.55 -29.87 209.98
N GLU A 368 123.34 -30.42 210.06
CA GLU A 368 122.86 -31.19 211.21
C GLU A 368 123.47 -32.61 211.23
N LEU A 369 123.77 -33.15 210.04
CA LEU A 369 124.59 -34.36 209.87
C LEU A 369 126.04 -34.17 210.35
N VAL A 370 126.55 -32.94 210.43
CA VAL A 370 127.95 -32.64 210.82
C VAL A 370 128.08 -32.23 212.29
N ILE A 371 127.08 -31.59 212.90
CA ILE A 371 127.14 -31.21 214.32
C ILE A 371 127.00 -32.44 215.24
N ILE A 372 126.22 -33.46 214.87
CA ILE A 372 126.08 -34.67 215.70
C ILE A 372 127.32 -35.59 215.59
N LEU A 373 128.04 -35.55 214.46
CA LEU A 373 129.31 -36.30 214.28
C LEU A 373 130.50 -35.75 215.10
N LEU A 374 130.36 -34.63 215.83
CA LEU A 374 131.48 -33.97 216.53
C LEU A 374 131.34 -33.79 218.04
N LYS A 375 130.35 -34.42 218.71
CA LYS A 375 130.38 -34.53 220.19
C LYS A 375 129.82 -35.86 220.71
N VAL A 376 130.74 -36.67 221.27
CA VAL A 376 130.58 -37.48 222.52
C VAL A 376 129.79 -38.81 222.34
N ILE A 377 130.46 -39.96 222.50
CA ILE A 377 130.51 -40.84 223.71
C ILE A 377 129.12 -41.31 224.15
#